data_AF-A0A6G0HMT7-F1
#
_entry.id   AF-A0A6G0HMT7-F1
#
_cell.length_a   1.000
_cell.length_b   1.000
_cell.length_c   1.000
_cell.angle_alpha   90.00
_cell.angle_beta   90.00
_cell.angle_gamma   90.00
#
_symmetry.space_group_name_H-M   'P 1'
#
loop_
_entity.id
_entity.type
_entity.pdbx_description
1 polymer ?
#
loop_
_entity_poly.entity_id
_entity_poly.type
_entity_poly.pdbx_seq_one_letter_code
_entity_poly.pdbx_strand_id
1 'polypeptide(L)'
;MHDTSSLITYVTGVVKDLHSSGDMILRSLFLLLLSFHFLHAITEEGEQEDETSFDLFEISHITRKTLGAKQFRGQNSDAPAYRFIRFDHLPPVSPPILKQILRQIQNNEGFVFVASIRQDRASRGTLIGLEGPDGRRQFEIVSNGRANSLDLTYWVDGSQNVVSFEDVDLSDSQWKNITLHVHGENANLFVGCSLIDSFILDEPFYEHLQAEGSRMYVAKGSIRENHFRGLLQNVRFIFDTTVEDILLSRDCEVTKQDDANIVSESTEIVDVSPSITTNIIGQKTDEAGADMCERSCEELSTMFQELNGLRVVVSNLIDGLQKVTEENTVMKEALGRMKNSKEKNMCWQDGRLFDDKEDWVVDSCTKCTCQESKIVCHQITCPPVACASPSFFDGECCPVCLSKDREDGWSPWSEWTECTVTCGTGTQQRGRSCDATSNPCTGPSIQTRKCSLGKCDSRVRQDGGWSLWSPWSSCSVTCGEGQITRIRHCNAPVPQLGGKDCEGSGRETQRCTAQPCPIDGGWGPWSPWATCSATCGGGVKSRMRECNSPHPQHGGKKCIGEANDSDSL
;
A
#
# COMPACT_ATOMS: atom_id res chain seq x y z
N MET A 1 -26.05 30.41 13.64
CA MET A 1 -27.04 31.25 14.36
C MET A 1 -26.46 32.64 14.55
N HIS A 2 -26.81 33.60 13.68
CA HIS A 2 -27.03 35.00 14.02
C HIS A 2 -27.78 35.68 12.86
N ASP A 3 -29.03 36.03 13.16
CA ASP A 3 -29.86 37.12 12.67
C ASP A 3 -30.10 37.33 11.16
N THR A 4 -30.88 36.42 10.56
CA THR A 4 -31.71 36.69 9.36
C THR A 4 -33.04 37.41 9.69
N SER A 5 -33.35 37.64 10.97
CA SER A 5 -34.63 38.21 11.39
C SER A 5 -34.72 39.74 11.21
N SER A 6 -33.62 40.47 11.36
CA SER A 6 -33.63 41.94 11.25
C SER A 6 -33.77 42.49 9.82
N LEU A 7 -33.34 41.74 8.79
CA LEU A 7 -33.51 42.17 7.39
C LEU A 7 -34.98 42.06 6.92
N ILE A 8 -35.71 41.06 7.40
CA ILE A 8 -37.11 40.82 7.02
C ILE A 8 -38.03 41.90 7.62
N THR A 9 -37.72 42.43 8.80
CA THR A 9 -38.50 43.53 9.41
C THR A 9 -38.29 44.86 8.66
N TYR A 10 -37.10 45.10 8.11
CA TYR A 10 -36.82 46.31 7.33
C TYR A 10 -37.51 46.28 5.96
N VAL A 11 -37.55 45.12 5.30
CA VAL A 11 -38.22 44.94 4.00
C VAL A 11 -39.74 44.99 4.13
N THR A 12 -40.32 44.46 5.22
CA THR A 12 -41.77 44.51 5.46
C THR A 12 -42.28 45.90 5.85
N GLY A 13 -41.42 46.77 6.42
CA GLY A 13 -41.72 48.17 6.68
C GLY A 13 -41.89 49.00 5.40
N VAL A 14 -40.96 48.86 4.44
CA VAL A 14 -40.98 49.62 3.18
C VAL A 14 -42.16 49.24 2.28
N VAL A 15 -42.62 47.98 2.33
CA VAL A 15 -43.78 47.51 1.55
C VAL A 15 -45.11 48.10 2.05
N LYS A 16 -45.22 48.45 3.34
CA LYS A 16 -46.43 49.08 3.89
C LYS A 16 -46.59 50.55 3.48
N ASP A 17 -45.51 51.30 3.31
CA ASP A 17 -45.57 52.71 2.90
C ASP A 17 -45.86 52.90 1.39
N LEU A 18 -45.62 51.87 0.57
CA LEU A 18 -45.94 51.87 -0.87
C LEU A 18 -47.40 51.50 -1.20
N HIS A 19 -48.24 51.26 -0.19
CA HIS A 19 -49.67 51.02 -0.39
C HIS A 19 -50.53 52.28 -0.43
N SER A 20 -49.99 53.46 -0.08
CA SER A 20 -50.76 54.71 0.00
C SER A 20 -50.56 55.70 -1.16
N SER A 21 -49.63 55.47 -2.09
CA SER A 21 -49.45 56.34 -3.26
C SER A 21 -49.69 55.55 -4.55
N GLY A 22 -50.72 55.94 -5.29
CA GLY A 22 -51.19 55.32 -6.52
C GLY A 22 -50.29 55.55 -7.73
N ASP A 23 -48.99 55.26 -7.62
CA ASP A 23 -48.05 55.36 -8.73
C ASP A 23 -47.66 53.97 -9.25
N MET A 24 -48.28 53.58 -10.37
CA MET A 24 -48.04 52.29 -11.04
C MET A 24 -46.60 52.13 -11.57
N ILE A 25 -45.90 53.25 -11.80
CA ILE A 25 -44.56 53.26 -12.40
C ILE A 25 -43.51 52.77 -11.39
N LEU A 26 -43.63 53.17 -10.12
CA LEU A 26 -42.67 52.82 -9.08
C LEU A 26 -42.78 51.34 -8.66
N ARG A 27 -44.00 50.77 -8.69
CA ARG A 27 -44.23 49.33 -8.46
C ARG A 27 -43.65 48.46 -9.56
N SER A 28 -43.73 48.91 -10.81
CA SER A 28 -43.16 48.20 -11.97
C SER A 28 -41.63 48.20 -11.92
N LEU A 29 -41.01 49.33 -11.56
CA LEU A 29 -39.56 49.44 -11.38
C LEU A 29 -39.01 48.56 -10.24
N PHE A 30 -39.75 48.46 -9.12
CA PHE A 30 -39.33 47.63 -7.98
C PHE A 30 -39.45 46.12 -8.27
N LEU A 31 -40.51 45.71 -9.00
CA LEU A 31 -40.67 44.33 -9.48
C LEU A 31 -39.63 43.96 -10.55
N LEU A 32 -39.22 44.92 -11.39
CA LEU A 32 -38.12 44.76 -12.34
C LEU A 32 -36.75 44.62 -11.66
N LEU A 33 -36.50 45.35 -10.56
CA LEU A 33 -35.28 45.23 -9.77
C LEU A 33 -35.23 43.91 -8.98
N LEU A 34 -36.35 43.49 -8.41
CA LEU A 34 -36.48 42.17 -7.78
C LEU A 34 -36.35 41.04 -8.80
N SER A 35 -36.91 41.17 -10.00
CA SER A 35 -36.74 40.17 -11.06
C SER A 35 -35.33 40.19 -11.64
N PHE A 36 -34.61 41.32 -11.70
CA PHE A 36 -33.19 41.38 -12.08
C PHE A 36 -32.27 40.79 -11.01
N HIS A 37 -32.59 40.93 -9.72
CA HIS A 37 -31.88 40.25 -8.63
C HIS A 37 -32.25 38.76 -8.54
N PHE A 38 -33.47 38.36 -8.89
CA PHE A 38 -33.86 36.96 -9.02
C PHE A 38 -33.26 36.32 -10.29
N LEU A 39 -33.10 37.05 -11.39
CA LEU A 39 -32.42 36.56 -12.60
C LEU A 39 -30.91 36.43 -12.38
N HIS A 40 -30.28 37.30 -11.58
CA HIS A 40 -28.88 37.14 -11.17
C HIS A 40 -28.68 36.03 -10.12
N ALA A 41 -29.73 35.64 -9.39
CA ALA A 41 -29.67 34.55 -8.42
C ALA A 41 -29.98 33.17 -9.02
N ILE A 42 -30.46 33.08 -10.26
CA ILE A 42 -30.83 31.82 -10.95
C ILE A 42 -29.94 31.58 -12.19
N THR A 43 -28.79 32.25 -12.28
CA THR A 43 -27.77 31.96 -13.32
C THR A 43 -26.41 31.66 -12.71
N GLU A 44 -26.35 30.79 -11.70
CA GLU A 44 -25.14 30.05 -11.29
C GLU A 44 -25.52 28.65 -10.74
N GLU A 45 -26.42 27.95 -11.40
CA GLU A 45 -26.44 26.48 -11.40
C GLU A 45 -26.52 26.04 -12.87
N GLY A 46 -25.50 26.47 -13.64
CA GLY A 46 -25.19 25.75 -14.87
C GLY A 46 -24.64 24.40 -14.43
N GLU A 47 -25.23 23.31 -14.92
CA GLU A 47 -24.61 21.99 -14.96
C GLU A 47 -23.19 22.16 -15.50
N GLN A 48 -22.23 22.27 -14.59
CA GLN A 48 -20.83 22.36 -14.93
C GLN A 48 -20.45 20.93 -15.26
N GLU A 49 -20.24 20.62 -16.54
CA GLU A 49 -19.54 19.40 -16.93
C GLU A 49 -18.33 19.26 -16.00
N ASP A 50 -18.24 18.15 -15.26
CA ASP A 50 -17.16 17.90 -14.32
C ASP A 50 -15.85 17.87 -15.10
N GLU A 51 -15.21 19.03 -15.23
CA GLU A 51 -13.94 19.18 -15.92
C GLU A 51 -12.89 18.44 -15.09
N THR A 52 -12.43 17.31 -15.59
CA THR A 52 -11.49 16.42 -14.90
C THR A 52 -10.02 16.80 -15.14
N SER A 53 -9.75 17.78 -16.01
CA SER A 53 -8.39 18.18 -16.39
C SER A 53 -8.26 19.70 -16.41
N PHE A 54 -7.35 20.24 -15.59
CA PHE A 54 -7.16 21.69 -15.44
C PHE A 54 -5.78 22.11 -15.94
N ASP A 55 -5.70 22.77 -17.10
CA ASP A 55 -4.44 23.35 -17.59
C ASP A 55 -4.14 24.69 -16.90
N LEU A 56 -3.07 24.70 -16.11
CA LEU A 56 -2.74 25.84 -15.26
C LEU A 56 -2.34 27.09 -16.07
N PHE A 57 -1.87 26.95 -17.31
CA PHE A 57 -1.58 28.11 -18.16
C PHE A 57 -2.85 28.73 -18.71
N GLU A 58 -3.81 27.92 -19.10
CA GLU A 58 -5.10 28.36 -19.63
C GLU A 58 -5.92 29.09 -18.56
N ILE A 59 -6.11 28.47 -17.40
CA ILE A 59 -6.92 29.01 -16.30
C ILE A 59 -6.27 30.24 -15.62
N SER A 60 -4.95 30.38 -15.73
CA SER A 60 -4.23 31.59 -15.28
C SER A 60 -4.13 32.65 -16.37
N HIS A 61 -4.65 32.40 -17.58
CA HIS A 61 -4.52 33.28 -18.75
C HIS A 61 -3.06 33.63 -19.09
N ILE A 62 -2.15 32.68 -18.95
CA ILE A 62 -0.75 32.83 -19.37
C ILE A 62 -0.70 32.66 -20.89
N THR A 63 -0.44 33.75 -21.59
CA THR A 63 -0.39 33.81 -23.05
C THR A 63 0.88 34.51 -23.53
N ARG A 64 1.09 34.61 -24.86
CA ARG A 64 2.19 35.41 -25.44
C ARG A 64 2.21 36.88 -25.01
N LYS A 65 1.08 37.42 -24.53
CA LYS A 65 0.95 38.83 -24.11
C LYS A 65 1.28 39.04 -22.62
N THR A 66 1.40 37.96 -21.84
CA THR A 66 1.64 38.04 -20.40
C THR A 66 3.03 38.62 -20.13
N LEU A 67 3.10 39.77 -19.45
CA LEU A 67 4.37 40.49 -19.19
C LEU A 67 5.43 39.65 -18.46
N GLY A 68 4.95 38.70 -17.63
CA GLY A 68 5.77 37.78 -16.85
C GLY A 68 6.29 36.56 -17.60
N ALA A 69 5.76 36.23 -18.78
CA ALA A 69 6.06 34.99 -19.49
C ALA A 69 6.30 35.24 -21.00
N LYS A 70 7.28 34.54 -21.58
CA LYS A 70 7.58 34.56 -23.01
C LYS A 70 7.30 33.21 -23.62
N GLN A 71 6.50 33.18 -24.68
CA GLN A 71 6.12 31.95 -25.37
C GLN A 71 7.24 31.43 -26.29
N PHE A 72 7.43 30.11 -26.31
CA PHE A 72 8.33 29.34 -27.15
C PHE A 72 7.60 28.12 -27.73
N ARG A 73 8.22 27.47 -28.72
CA ARG A 73 7.77 26.14 -29.18
C ARG A 73 8.24 25.09 -28.18
N GLY A 74 7.32 24.24 -27.75
CA GLY A 74 7.59 23.17 -26.78
C GLY A 74 8.21 21.92 -27.42
N GLN A 75 8.21 20.82 -26.66
CA GLN A 75 8.58 19.49 -27.15
C GLN A 75 7.57 18.99 -28.19
N ASN A 76 6.28 19.21 -27.91
CA ASN A 76 5.18 18.93 -28.84
C ASN A 76 4.76 20.23 -29.54
N SER A 77 4.53 20.16 -30.85
CA SER A 77 4.19 21.35 -31.67
C SER A 77 2.82 21.94 -31.35
N ASP A 78 1.93 21.16 -30.75
CA ASP A 78 0.52 21.49 -30.58
C ASP A 78 0.22 22.33 -29.33
N ALA A 79 1.18 22.41 -28.39
CA ALA A 79 1.03 23.19 -27.17
C ALA A 79 2.17 24.22 -27.01
N PRO A 80 1.88 25.44 -26.49
CA PRO A 80 2.91 26.43 -26.23
C PRO A 80 3.77 26.06 -25.01
N ALA A 81 5.05 26.41 -25.06
CA ALA A 81 5.93 26.39 -23.89
C ALA A 81 6.21 27.83 -23.42
N TYR A 82 6.42 28.02 -22.12
CA TYR A 82 6.66 29.36 -21.54
C TYR A 82 7.96 29.42 -20.76
N ARG A 83 8.71 30.51 -20.97
CA ARG A 83 9.83 30.94 -20.11
C ARG A 83 9.39 32.12 -19.27
N PHE A 84 9.59 32.03 -17.96
CA PHE A 84 9.18 33.05 -17.01
C PHE A 84 10.31 34.04 -16.76
N ILE A 85 10.00 35.34 -16.81
CA ILE A 85 10.99 36.43 -16.80
C ILE A 85 10.68 37.44 -15.70
N ARG A 86 9.39 37.78 -15.48
CA ARG A 86 8.95 38.74 -14.45
C ARG A 86 7.88 38.11 -13.56
N PHE A 87 8.32 37.44 -12.50
CA PHE A 87 7.48 36.67 -11.58
C PHE A 87 6.44 37.51 -10.83
N ASP A 88 6.72 38.79 -10.60
CA ASP A 88 5.79 39.74 -9.98
C ASP A 88 4.55 40.05 -10.86
N HIS A 89 4.64 39.75 -12.16
CA HIS A 89 3.57 39.98 -13.14
C HIS A 89 2.93 38.67 -13.62
N LEU A 90 3.13 37.57 -12.88
CA LEU A 90 2.45 36.32 -13.17
C LEU A 90 1.05 36.32 -12.55
N PRO A 91 0.00 36.12 -13.35
CA PRO A 91 -1.35 35.99 -12.83
C PRO A 91 -1.48 34.70 -11.99
N PRO A 92 -2.18 34.74 -10.85
CA PRO A 92 -2.58 33.52 -10.17
C PRO A 92 -3.69 32.80 -10.94
N VAL A 93 -3.92 31.53 -10.62
CA VAL A 93 -5.14 30.81 -11.02
C VAL A 93 -6.37 31.58 -10.53
N SER A 94 -7.43 31.62 -11.34
CA SER A 94 -8.65 32.32 -10.97
C SER A 94 -9.25 31.74 -9.68
N PRO A 95 -9.72 32.56 -8.72
CA PRO A 95 -10.29 32.07 -7.47
C PRO A 95 -11.43 31.03 -7.60
N PRO A 96 -12.41 31.17 -8.53
CA PRO A 96 -13.46 30.16 -8.65
C PRO A 96 -12.93 28.80 -9.11
N ILE A 97 -12.01 28.78 -10.08
CA ILE A 97 -11.40 27.55 -10.58
C ILE A 97 -10.46 26.94 -9.53
N LEU A 98 -9.71 27.77 -8.78
CA LEU A 98 -8.89 27.29 -7.68
C LEU A 98 -9.72 26.55 -6.62
N LYS A 99 -10.90 27.09 -6.28
CA LYS A 99 -11.83 26.44 -5.36
C LYS A 99 -12.33 25.10 -5.91
N GLN A 100 -12.58 25.00 -7.21
CA GLN A 100 -12.95 23.75 -7.88
C GLN A 100 -11.81 22.72 -7.83
N ILE A 101 -10.58 23.11 -8.19
CA ILE A 101 -9.39 22.25 -8.14
C ILE A 101 -9.18 21.69 -6.72
N LEU A 102 -9.23 22.54 -5.70
CA LEU A 102 -9.01 22.09 -4.32
C LEU A 102 -10.13 21.18 -3.81
N ARG A 103 -11.37 21.38 -4.26
CA ARG A 103 -12.47 20.45 -3.98
C ARG A 103 -12.24 19.09 -4.64
N GLN A 104 -11.80 19.06 -5.90
CA GLN A 104 -11.48 17.80 -6.57
C GLN A 104 -10.31 17.08 -5.89
N ILE A 105 -9.29 17.83 -5.47
CA ILE A 105 -8.18 17.28 -4.67
C ILE A 105 -8.67 16.58 -3.40
N GLN A 106 -9.64 17.19 -2.70
CA GLN A 106 -10.19 16.63 -1.46
C GLN A 106 -11.13 15.45 -1.73
N ASN A 107 -11.98 15.54 -2.76
CA ASN A 107 -12.95 14.49 -3.11
C ASN A 107 -12.27 13.21 -3.62
N ASN A 108 -11.17 13.36 -4.37
CA ASN A 108 -10.42 12.24 -4.94
C ASN A 108 -9.31 11.72 -4.03
N GLU A 109 -9.23 12.24 -2.80
CA GLU A 109 -8.18 11.93 -1.82
C GLU A 109 -6.76 12.09 -2.41
N GLY A 110 -6.56 13.12 -3.24
CA GLY A 110 -5.29 13.33 -3.94
C GLY A 110 -5.44 13.96 -5.34
N PHE A 111 -4.39 13.85 -6.15
CA PHE A 111 -4.34 14.39 -7.51
C PHE A 111 -3.26 13.74 -8.37
N VAL A 112 -3.43 13.83 -9.69
CA VAL A 112 -2.33 13.63 -10.63
C VAL A 112 -1.86 14.98 -11.15
N PHE A 113 -0.60 15.33 -10.87
CA PHE A 113 0.06 16.52 -11.39
C PHE A 113 0.99 16.14 -12.53
N VAL A 114 0.81 16.78 -13.67
CA VAL A 114 1.59 16.51 -14.88
C VAL A 114 2.28 17.78 -15.35
N ALA A 115 3.55 17.68 -15.73
CA ALA A 115 4.28 18.79 -16.35
C ALA A 115 5.35 18.31 -17.34
N SER A 116 5.53 19.04 -18.44
CA SER A 116 6.68 18.94 -19.34
C SER A 116 7.67 20.05 -19.00
N ILE A 117 8.88 19.66 -18.62
CA ILE A 117 9.87 20.54 -17.99
C ILE A 117 11.17 20.48 -18.77
N ARG A 118 11.75 21.65 -19.06
CA ARG A 118 13.14 21.78 -19.50
C ARG A 118 13.85 22.81 -18.63
N GLN A 119 14.55 22.33 -17.62
CA GLN A 119 15.11 23.16 -16.57
C GLN A 119 16.59 23.50 -16.81
N ASP A 120 16.97 24.73 -16.46
CA ASP A 120 18.36 25.18 -16.54
C ASP A 120 19.24 24.36 -15.57
N ARG A 121 20.48 24.04 -15.95
CA ARG A 121 21.34 23.12 -15.19
C ARG A 121 21.57 23.54 -13.74
N ALA A 122 21.48 22.57 -12.81
CA ALA A 122 21.71 22.76 -11.38
C ALA A 122 20.90 23.91 -10.75
N SER A 123 19.77 24.28 -11.36
CA SER A 123 18.86 25.28 -10.83
C SER A 123 17.83 24.65 -9.90
N ARG A 124 17.38 25.40 -8.90
CA ARG A 124 16.20 25.06 -8.08
C ARG A 124 15.02 25.89 -8.58
N GLY A 125 13.87 25.26 -8.80
CA GLY A 125 12.72 25.93 -9.41
C GLY A 125 11.39 25.35 -8.93
N THR A 126 10.51 26.23 -8.44
CA THR A 126 9.16 25.88 -8.01
C THR A 126 8.26 25.72 -9.24
N LEU A 127 7.68 24.54 -9.43
CA LEU A 127 6.77 24.26 -10.56
C LEU A 127 5.41 24.87 -10.30
N ILE A 128 4.88 24.64 -9.10
CA ILE A 128 3.63 25.19 -8.61
C ILE A 128 3.76 25.48 -7.12
N GLY A 129 3.06 26.50 -6.65
CA GLY A 129 2.80 26.62 -5.22
C GLY A 129 1.51 27.34 -4.91
N LEU A 130 0.88 26.91 -3.82
CA LEU A 130 -0.33 27.47 -3.24
C LEU A 130 0.05 28.37 -2.05
N GLU A 131 -0.27 29.65 -2.16
CA GLU A 131 -0.20 30.62 -1.07
C GLU A 131 -1.56 30.67 -0.36
N GLY A 132 -1.56 30.51 0.96
CA GLY A 132 -2.74 30.68 1.80
C GLY A 132 -3.16 32.14 1.98
N PRO A 133 -4.26 32.39 2.71
CA PRO A 133 -4.79 33.73 2.92
C PRO A 133 -3.80 34.66 3.63
N ASP A 134 -2.94 34.11 4.48
CA ASP A 134 -1.90 34.85 5.21
C ASP A 134 -0.64 35.13 4.36
N GLY A 135 -0.64 34.73 3.09
CA GLY A 135 0.52 34.81 2.19
C GLY A 135 1.61 33.77 2.46
N ARG A 136 1.42 32.87 3.43
CA ARG A 136 2.29 31.71 3.68
C ARG A 136 1.98 30.58 2.70
N ARG A 137 2.96 29.73 2.40
CA ARG A 137 2.71 28.55 1.55
C ARG A 137 1.93 27.48 2.31
N GLN A 138 0.98 26.86 1.60
CA GLN A 138 0.27 25.67 2.05
C GLN A 138 0.88 24.40 1.45
N PHE A 139 1.21 24.43 0.16
CA PHE A 139 2.05 23.43 -0.49
C PHE A 139 2.79 24.01 -1.70
N GLU A 140 3.91 23.40 -2.07
CA GLU A 140 4.67 23.68 -3.28
C GLU A 140 5.37 22.41 -3.82
N ILE A 141 5.45 22.30 -5.14
CA ILE A 141 6.24 21.27 -5.82
C ILE A 141 7.47 21.94 -6.40
N VAL A 142 8.65 21.49 -5.99
CA VAL A 142 9.92 22.14 -6.32
C VAL A 142 10.85 21.14 -6.99
N SER A 143 11.32 21.46 -8.19
CA SER A 143 12.41 20.70 -8.81
C SER A 143 13.75 21.29 -8.35
N ASN A 144 14.50 20.50 -7.57
CA ASN A 144 15.74 20.90 -6.93
C ASN A 144 16.95 20.28 -7.63
N GLY A 145 17.38 20.92 -8.71
CA GLY A 145 18.52 20.47 -9.51
C GLY A 145 19.86 20.49 -8.79
N ARG A 146 19.98 21.13 -7.62
CA ARG A 146 21.21 21.11 -6.81
C ARG A 146 21.34 19.83 -6.00
N ALA A 147 20.21 19.31 -5.50
CA ALA A 147 20.12 18.07 -4.74
C ALA A 147 19.75 16.86 -5.61
N ASN A 148 19.56 17.07 -6.91
CA ASN A 148 19.03 16.08 -7.84
C ASN A 148 17.68 15.49 -7.42
N SER A 149 16.82 16.30 -6.83
CA SER A 149 15.54 15.85 -6.26
C SER A 149 14.34 16.61 -6.82
N LEU A 150 13.15 16.00 -6.69
CA LEU A 150 11.88 16.70 -6.74
C LEU A 150 11.30 16.72 -5.32
N ASP A 151 11.07 17.91 -4.78
CA ASP A 151 10.62 18.12 -3.42
C ASP A 151 9.12 18.49 -3.44
N LEU A 152 8.28 17.66 -2.82
CA LEU A 152 6.92 18.01 -2.43
C LEU A 152 6.98 18.59 -1.02
N THR A 153 6.79 19.89 -0.90
CA THR A 153 6.80 20.60 0.40
C THR A 153 5.39 21.03 0.76
N TYR A 154 4.96 20.74 1.98
CA TYR A 154 3.64 21.14 2.47
C TYR A 154 3.70 21.54 3.94
N TRP A 155 2.72 22.33 4.38
CA TRP A 155 2.67 22.86 5.74
C TRP A 155 1.39 22.38 6.43
N VAL A 156 1.55 21.67 7.56
CA VAL A 156 0.45 21.23 8.44
C VAL A 156 0.74 21.75 9.84
N ASP A 157 -0.25 22.37 10.49
CA ASP A 157 -0.12 22.97 11.83
C ASP A 157 1.09 23.90 12.00
N GLY A 158 1.48 24.59 10.92
CA GLY A 158 2.64 25.49 10.91
C GLY A 158 4.00 24.81 10.84
N SER A 159 4.05 23.47 10.84
CA SER A 159 5.26 22.68 10.60
C SER A 159 5.46 22.45 9.10
N GLN A 160 6.71 22.57 8.64
CA GLN A 160 7.07 22.29 7.25
C GLN A 160 7.43 20.81 7.11
N ASN A 161 6.77 20.12 6.20
CA ASN A 161 7.07 18.75 5.81
C ASN A 161 7.63 18.76 4.38
N VAL A 162 8.66 17.95 4.14
CA VAL A 162 9.34 17.88 2.84
C VAL A 162 9.49 16.42 2.47
N VAL A 163 8.92 16.04 1.33
CA VAL A 163 9.11 14.73 0.69
C VAL A 163 9.99 14.94 -0.52
N SER A 164 11.19 14.37 -0.50
CA SER A 164 12.20 14.53 -1.56
C SER A 164 12.38 13.22 -2.31
N PHE A 165 11.90 13.17 -3.55
CA PHE A 165 12.21 12.10 -4.49
C PHE A 165 13.64 12.32 -5.00
N GLU A 166 14.57 11.41 -4.73
CA GLU A 166 15.98 11.53 -5.12
C GLU A 166 16.25 10.94 -6.52
N ASP A 167 17.40 11.26 -7.11
CA ASP A 167 17.88 10.74 -8.40
C ASP A 167 16.91 10.94 -9.60
N VAL A 168 16.25 12.10 -9.67
CA VAL A 168 15.22 12.39 -10.70
C VAL A 168 15.82 12.98 -12.00
N ASP A 169 17.00 13.59 -11.93
CA ASP A 169 17.75 14.18 -13.05
C ASP A 169 17.04 15.29 -13.83
N LEU A 170 16.07 16.02 -13.26
CA LEU A 170 15.26 17.00 -14.03
C LEU A 170 16.01 18.21 -14.59
N SER A 171 17.20 18.53 -14.06
CA SER A 171 17.94 19.76 -14.36
C SER A 171 19.12 19.56 -15.33
N ASP A 172 18.94 18.81 -16.41
CA ASP A 172 19.96 18.57 -17.43
C ASP A 172 19.83 19.45 -18.69
N SER A 173 18.80 20.32 -18.71
CA SER A 173 18.39 21.15 -19.85
C SER A 173 17.85 20.37 -21.06
N GLN A 174 17.42 19.13 -20.85
CA GLN A 174 16.58 18.36 -21.76
C GLN A 174 15.11 18.45 -21.37
N TRP A 175 14.24 18.10 -22.31
CA TRP A 175 12.81 17.99 -22.02
C TRP A 175 12.54 16.69 -21.27
N LYS A 176 11.86 16.79 -20.14
CA LYS A 176 11.38 15.65 -19.35
C LYS A 176 9.91 15.84 -19.03
N ASN A 177 9.17 14.73 -19.07
CA ASN A 177 7.79 14.69 -18.65
C ASN A 177 7.74 14.10 -17.26
N ILE A 178 7.10 14.79 -16.33
CA ILE A 178 6.88 14.28 -14.99
C ILE A 178 5.38 14.03 -14.79
N THR A 179 5.09 13.00 -14.01
CA THR A 179 3.77 12.69 -13.49
C THR A 179 3.93 12.40 -12.01
N LEU A 180 3.44 13.29 -11.16
CA LEU A 180 3.36 13.09 -9.72
C LEU A 180 1.94 12.67 -9.37
N HIS A 181 1.77 11.45 -8.88
CA HIS A 181 0.50 10.93 -8.44
C HIS A 181 0.46 10.90 -6.91
N VAL A 182 -0.47 11.65 -6.33
CA VAL A 182 -0.77 11.60 -4.89
C VAL A 182 -2.15 10.99 -4.75
N HIS A 183 -2.28 9.93 -3.97
CA HIS A 183 -3.58 9.31 -3.65
C HIS A 183 -3.51 8.62 -2.28
N GLY A 184 -4.42 8.97 -1.39
CA GLY A 184 -4.35 8.55 0.00
C GLY A 184 -3.04 9.02 0.64
N GLU A 185 -2.36 8.09 1.32
CA GLU A 185 -1.05 8.35 1.90
C GLU A 185 0.09 8.15 0.88
N ASN A 186 -0.18 7.79 -0.37
CA ASN A 186 0.88 7.43 -1.32
C ASN A 186 1.20 8.59 -2.26
N ALA A 187 2.48 8.88 -2.45
CA ALA A 187 3.00 9.82 -3.43
C ALA A 187 4.02 9.13 -4.34
N ASN A 188 3.67 8.98 -5.63
CA ASN A 188 4.46 8.28 -6.63
C ASN A 188 4.94 9.26 -7.70
N LEU A 189 6.24 9.27 -7.98
CA LEU A 189 6.81 10.11 -9.02
C LEU A 189 7.25 9.28 -10.22
N PHE A 190 6.74 9.62 -11.39
CA PHE A 190 7.14 9.06 -12.67
C PHE A 190 7.87 10.12 -13.51
N VAL A 191 8.92 9.71 -14.20
CA VAL A 191 9.61 10.50 -15.21
C VAL A 191 9.59 9.73 -16.53
N GLY A 192 8.98 10.31 -17.54
CA GLY A 192 8.65 9.58 -18.77
C GLY A 192 7.65 8.46 -18.48
N CYS A 193 8.10 7.21 -18.66
CA CYS A 193 7.30 6.00 -18.43
C CYS A 193 7.78 5.19 -17.21
N SER A 194 8.80 5.68 -16.49
CA SER A 194 9.43 4.95 -15.38
C SER A 194 9.01 5.53 -14.04
N LEU A 195 8.59 4.65 -13.11
CA LEU A 195 8.46 5.01 -11.70
C LEU A 195 9.88 5.26 -11.15
N ILE A 196 10.13 6.47 -10.69
CA ILE A 196 11.41 6.85 -10.10
C ILE A 196 11.44 6.44 -8.64
N ASP A 197 10.41 6.84 -7.89
CA ASP A 197 10.35 6.62 -6.45
C ASP A 197 8.91 6.76 -5.92
N SER A 198 8.66 6.20 -4.73
CA SER A 198 7.35 6.14 -4.07
C SER A 198 7.52 6.42 -2.58
N PHE A 199 6.76 7.38 -2.07
CA PHE A 199 6.76 7.77 -0.67
C PHE A 199 5.39 7.55 -0.04
N ILE A 200 5.40 7.24 1.25
CA ILE A 200 4.21 7.29 2.10
C ILE A 200 4.27 8.61 2.87
N LEU A 201 3.25 9.43 2.71
CA LEU A 201 3.04 10.68 3.42
C LEU A 201 2.68 10.38 4.86
N ASP A 202 3.28 11.11 5.81
CA ASP A 202 2.97 10.94 7.23
C ASP A 202 1.49 11.23 7.55
N GLU A 203 0.89 12.17 6.81
CA GLU A 203 -0.52 12.57 6.93
C GLU A 203 -1.04 13.11 5.57
N PRO A 204 -2.35 12.96 5.27
CA PRO A 204 -2.98 13.45 4.03
C PRO A 204 -3.09 15.00 4.03
N PHE A 205 -2.00 15.67 3.65
CA PHE A 205 -1.91 17.14 3.69
C PHE A 205 -2.98 17.86 2.87
N TYR A 206 -3.53 17.20 1.86
CA TYR A 206 -4.53 17.76 0.96
C TYR A 206 -5.88 18.03 1.66
N GLU A 207 -6.19 17.35 2.75
CA GLU A 207 -7.38 17.60 3.58
C GLU A 207 -7.33 18.98 4.25
N HIS A 208 -6.13 19.52 4.48
CA HIS A 208 -5.91 20.77 5.20
C HIS A 208 -5.80 21.99 4.27
N LEU A 209 -5.94 21.80 2.96
CA LEU A 209 -5.80 22.88 1.98
C LEU A 209 -7.01 23.83 2.02
N GLN A 210 -6.72 25.12 2.11
CA GLN A 210 -7.70 26.19 2.14
C GLN A 210 -7.84 26.83 0.76
N ALA A 211 -9.07 26.97 0.28
CA ALA A 211 -9.37 27.68 -0.96
C ALA A 211 -9.59 29.19 -0.77
N GLU A 212 -10.28 29.57 0.31
CA GLU A 212 -10.72 30.95 0.52
C GLU A 212 -9.51 31.87 0.78
N GLY A 213 -9.44 32.98 0.04
CA GLY A 213 -8.32 33.92 0.13
C GLY A 213 -6.97 33.41 -0.39
N SER A 214 -6.91 32.18 -0.89
CA SER A 214 -5.67 31.55 -1.36
C SER A 214 -5.36 31.88 -2.82
N ARG A 215 -4.09 31.75 -3.19
CA ARG A 215 -3.58 32.06 -4.54
C ARG A 215 -2.60 31.00 -5.00
N MET A 216 -2.89 30.37 -6.13
CA MET A 216 -2.00 29.39 -6.75
C MET A 216 -1.23 30.03 -7.89
N TYR A 217 0.08 29.78 -7.95
CA TYR A 217 0.95 30.31 -8.99
C TYR A 217 1.76 29.19 -9.65
N VAL A 218 1.92 29.29 -10.97
CA VAL A 218 2.85 28.46 -11.74
C VAL A 218 4.22 29.15 -11.80
N ALA A 219 5.29 28.37 -11.71
CA ALA A 219 6.69 28.81 -11.81
C ALA A 219 7.20 29.79 -10.72
N LYS A 220 6.33 30.34 -9.87
CA LYS A 220 6.66 31.34 -8.85
C LYS A 220 6.89 30.68 -7.48
N GLY A 221 8.15 30.55 -7.12
CA GLY A 221 8.56 30.16 -5.76
C GLY A 221 8.35 31.23 -4.69
N SER A 222 8.38 30.80 -3.43
CA SER A 222 8.23 31.63 -2.22
C SER A 222 9.25 32.76 -2.08
N ILE A 223 10.45 32.53 -2.60
CA ILE A 223 11.52 33.52 -2.69
C ILE A 223 12.06 33.56 -4.12
N ARG A 224 12.70 34.69 -4.49
CA ARG A 224 13.22 34.93 -5.85
C ARG A 224 14.21 33.86 -6.34
N GLU A 225 14.95 33.25 -5.42
CA GLU A 225 15.93 32.21 -5.74
C GLU A 225 15.27 30.88 -6.14
N ASN A 226 14.03 30.65 -5.72
CA ASN A 226 13.27 29.42 -6.01
C ASN A 226 12.34 29.57 -7.21
N HIS A 227 12.34 30.72 -7.88
CA HIS A 227 11.60 30.91 -9.12
C HIS A 227 12.12 29.97 -10.20
N PHE A 228 11.21 29.32 -10.93
CA PHE A 228 11.58 28.33 -11.94
C PHE A 228 12.38 28.95 -13.09
N ARG A 229 13.51 28.32 -13.44
CA ARG A 229 14.40 28.75 -14.52
C ARG A 229 14.44 27.67 -15.60
N GLY A 230 13.85 27.98 -16.74
CA GLY A 230 13.77 27.03 -17.85
C GLY A 230 12.53 27.29 -18.71
N LEU A 231 12.01 26.22 -19.30
CA LEU A 231 10.75 26.18 -20.03
C LEU A 231 9.80 25.19 -19.36
N LEU A 232 8.53 25.57 -19.24
CA LEU A 232 7.44 24.68 -18.83
C LEU A 232 6.41 24.59 -19.95
N GLN A 233 5.80 23.41 -20.09
CA GLN A 233 4.73 23.10 -21.03
C GLN A 233 3.77 22.11 -20.35
N ASN A 234 2.48 22.11 -20.73
CA ASN A 234 1.46 21.15 -20.28
C ASN A 234 1.44 20.93 -18.75
N VAL A 235 1.35 22.02 -17.99
CA VAL A 235 1.28 21.96 -16.53
C VAL A 235 -0.19 21.81 -16.13
N ARG A 236 -0.59 20.62 -15.64
CA ARG A 236 -2.00 20.30 -15.40
C ARG A 236 -2.22 19.52 -14.11
N PHE A 237 -3.42 19.69 -13.54
CA PHE A 237 -4.00 18.72 -12.63
C PHE A 237 -5.00 17.86 -13.39
N ILE A 238 -4.98 16.55 -13.14
CA ILE A 238 -5.90 15.57 -13.71
C ILE A 238 -6.53 14.80 -12.56
N PHE A 239 -7.85 14.62 -12.66
CA PHE A 239 -8.71 13.90 -11.74
C PHE A 239 -9.46 12.81 -12.51
N ASP A 240 -10.05 11.84 -11.79
CA ASP A 240 -10.87 10.75 -12.34
C ASP A 240 -10.24 9.95 -13.48
N THR A 241 -8.90 9.97 -13.59
CA THR A 241 -8.13 9.25 -14.60
C THR A 241 -7.04 8.47 -13.89
N THR A 242 -6.88 7.19 -14.24
CA THR A 242 -5.83 6.35 -13.66
C THR A 242 -4.45 6.79 -14.15
N VAL A 243 -3.41 6.53 -13.36
CA VAL A 243 -2.03 6.85 -13.78
C VAL A 243 -1.64 6.01 -14.99
N GLU A 244 -2.12 4.77 -15.06
CA GLU A 244 -1.92 3.85 -16.16
C GLU A 244 -2.46 4.45 -17.47
N ASP A 245 -3.66 5.02 -17.47
CA ASP A 245 -4.25 5.67 -18.65
C ASP A 245 -3.45 6.92 -19.07
N ILE A 246 -2.94 7.69 -18.10
CA ILE A 246 -2.08 8.85 -18.38
C ILE A 246 -0.76 8.41 -19.00
N LEU A 247 -0.15 7.31 -18.52
CA LEU A 247 1.07 6.75 -19.10
C LEU A 247 0.80 6.15 -20.49
N LEU A 248 -0.31 5.44 -20.68
CA LEU A 248 -0.75 4.88 -21.97
C LEU A 248 -0.97 5.98 -23.02
N SER A 249 -1.57 7.11 -22.63
CA SER A 249 -1.78 8.26 -23.52
C SER A 249 -0.48 8.91 -24.03
N ARG A 250 0.66 8.51 -23.47
CA ARG A 250 2.02 8.99 -23.81
C ARG A 250 2.85 7.94 -24.54
N ASP A 251 2.20 6.94 -25.13
CA ASP A 251 2.81 5.82 -25.84
C ASP A 251 3.75 4.98 -24.94
N CYS A 252 3.52 4.99 -23.62
CA CYS A 252 4.22 4.08 -22.72
C CYS A 252 3.60 2.68 -22.87
N GLU A 253 4.42 1.67 -23.16
CA GLU A 253 4.01 0.26 -23.07
C GLU A 253 3.74 -0.08 -21.60
N VAL A 254 2.49 0.07 -21.17
CA VAL A 254 2.01 -0.61 -19.96
C VAL A 254 1.93 -2.08 -20.36
N THR A 255 2.75 -2.93 -19.75
CA THR A 255 2.58 -4.38 -19.85
C THR A 255 1.23 -4.74 -19.25
N LYS A 256 0.20 -4.74 -20.08
CA LYS A 256 -1.09 -5.37 -19.78
C LYS A 256 -0.82 -6.87 -19.73
N GLN A 257 -1.00 -7.44 -18.55
CA GLN A 257 -1.11 -8.88 -18.44
C GLN A 257 -2.51 -9.24 -18.96
N ASP A 258 -2.53 -9.99 -20.05
CA ASP A 258 -3.66 -10.29 -20.92
C ASP A 258 -5.04 -10.43 -20.23
N ASP A 259 -5.97 -9.55 -20.60
CA ASP A 259 -7.41 -9.83 -20.58
C ASP A 259 -7.73 -10.92 -21.62
N ALA A 260 -7.54 -12.16 -21.22
CA ALA A 260 -8.11 -13.31 -21.89
C ALA A 260 -8.58 -14.31 -20.85
N ASN A 261 -9.64 -13.96 -20.13
CA ASN A 261 -10.68 -14.86 -19.58
C ASN A 261 -11.83 -14.05 -19.00
N ILE A 262 -12.60 -13.37 -19.86
CA ILE A 262 -13.98 -12.99 -19.51
C ILE A 262 -14.84 -14.24 -19.70
N VAL A 263 -15.00 -15.04 -18.64
CA VAL A 263 -16.15 -15.92 -18.52
C VAL A 263 -17.25 -15.08 -17.88
N SER A 264 -18.30 -14.86 -18.66
CA SER A 264 -19.56 -14.27 -18.21
C SER A 264 -20.15 -15.13 -17.09
N GLU A 265 -20.09 -14.67 -15.85
CA GLU A 265 -20.90 -15.23 -14.76
C GLU A 265 -22.08 -14.30 -14.49
N SER A 266 -23.15 -14.53 -15.24
CA SER A 266 -24.49 -14.19 -14.83
C SER A 266 -24.83 -15.03 -13.60
N THR A 267 -24.95 -14.40 -12.44
CA THR A 267 -25.54 -15.00 -11.23
C THR A 267 -26.99 -15.41 -11.49
N GLU A 268 -27.20 -16.71 -11.73
CA GLU A 268 -28.49 -17.37 -11.49
C GLU A 268 -28.60 -17.70 -9.99
N ILE A 269 -29.67 -17.19 -9.38
CA ILE A 269 -30.07 -17.48 -8.01
C ILE A 269 -30.62 -18.91 -7.99
N VAL A 270 -29.91 -19.86 -7.39
CA VAL A 270 -30.45 -21.19 -7.11
C VAL A 270 -31.10 -21.17 -5.72
N ASP A 271 -32.42 -21.13 -5.77
CA ASP A 271 -33.35 -21.32 -4.67
C ASP A 271 -33.25 -22.77 -4.15
N VAL A 272 -32.96 -22.95 -2.86
CA VAL A 272 -33.01 -24.26 -2.21
C VAL A 272 -34.16 -24.26 -1.22
N SER A 273 -35.30 -24.80 -1.64
CA SER A 273 -36.48 -24.98 -0.80
C SER A 273 -36.26 -26.06 0.27
N PRO A 274 -36.80 -25.90 1.50
CA PRO A 274 -36.69 -26.91 2.54
C PRO A 274 -37.72 -28.02 2.32
N SER A 275 -37.31 -29.26 2.55
CA SER A 275 -38.19 -30.42 2.61
C SER A 275 -38.56 -30.73 4.06
N ILE A 276 -39.82 -30.55 4.45
CA ILE A 276 -40.48 -31.44 5.43
C ILE A 276 -41.91 -31.72 4.95
N THR A 277 -42.20 -33.01 4.88
CA THR A 277 -43.43 -33.67 4.47
C THR A 277 -44.60 -33.46 5.43
N THR A 278 -45.80 -33.25 4.89
CA THR A 278 -47.05 -33.75 5.52
C THR A 278 -48.04 -34.20 4.45
N ASN A 279 -48.33 -35.50 4.41
CA ASN A 279 -49.58 -36.00 3.84
C ASN A 279 -50.67 -35.84 4.91
N ILE A 280 -51.84 -35.29 4.56
CA ILE A 280 -53.17 -35.77 5.01
C ILE A 280 -54.29 -35.06 4.22
N ILE A 281 -55.30 -35.85 3.91
CA ILE A 281 -56.46 -35.67 3.03
C ILE A 281 -57.48 -34.68 3.63
N GLY A 282 -58.15 -33.94 2.76
CA GLY A 282 -59.05 -32.85 3.14
C GLY A 282 -60.41 -33.27 3.72
N GLN A 283 -61.00 -32.34 4.49
CA GLN A 283 -62.46 -32.20 4.59
C GLN A 283 -62.84 -30.83 5.18
N LYS A 284 -63.94 -30.27 4.66
CA LYS A 284 -64.67 -29.08 5.12
C LYS A 284 -64.96 -29.09 6.62
N THR A 285 -64.92 -27.93 7.29
CA THR A 285 -66.00 -27.38 8.14
C THR A 285 -65.63 -26.00 8.70
N ASP A 286 -66.67 -25.30 9.14
CA ASP A 286 -66.82 -23.88 9.42
C ASP A 286 -66.09 -23.32 10.67
N GLU A 287 -66.21 -22.00 10.78
CA GLU A 287 -65.91 -21.04 11.85
C GLU A 287 -65.69 -21.48 13.31
N ALA A 288 -64.86 -20.66 13.97
CA ALA A 288 -64.79 -20.30 15.39
C ALA A 288 -63.83 -21.06 16.32
N GLY A 289 -62.97 -20.30 17.00
CA GLY A 289 -62.24 -20.75 18.19
C GLY A 289 -60.89 -20.09 18.40
N ALA A 290 -60.88 -18.83 18.87
CA ALA A 290 -59.72 -18.27 19.58
C ALA A 290 -59.60 -18.97 20.94
N ASP A 291 -58.47 -19.65 21.22
CA ASP A 291 -57.53 -19.32 22.30
C ASP A 291 -56.42 -20.38 22.38
N MET A 292 -55.27 -19.98 22.96
CA MET A 292 -54.05 -20.78 23.25
C MET A 292 -52.92 -20.80 22.21
N CYS A 293 -52.05 -19.80 22.28
CA CYS A 293 -50.60 -19.98 22.41
C CYS A 293 -50.03 -18.80 23.21
N GLU A 294 -49.80 -19.01 24.50
CA GLU A 294 -49.39 -17.96 25.47
C GLU A 294 -47.89 -17.68 25.53
N ARG A 295 -47.08 -18.11 24.56
CA ARG A 295 -45.66 -17.75 24.50
C ARG A 295 -45.21 -17.46 23.07
N SER A 296 -44.49 -16.36 22.89
CA SER A 296 -44.02 -15.94 21.57
C SER A 296 -43.00 -16.94 21.01
N CYS A 297 -42.97 -17.08 19.69
CA CYS A 297 -42.03 -17.98 18.99
C CYS A 297 -40.55 -17.69 19.32
N GLU A 298 -40.23 -16.50 19.82
CA GLU A 298 -38.90 -16.13 20.30
C GLU A 298 -38.51 -16.86 21.59
N GLU A 299 -39.45 -17.07 22.53
CA GLU A 299 -39.16 -17.78 23.79
C GLU A 299 -38.93 -19.28 23.59
N LEU A 300 -39.51 -19.87 22.54
CA LEU A 300 -39.29 -21.28 22.19
C LEU A 300 -37.95 -21.48 21.46
N SER A 301 -37.51 -20.50 20.67
CA SER A 301 -36.22 -20.54 19.98
C SER A 301 -35.04 -20.50 20.97
N THR A 302 -35.14 -19.68 22.02
CA THR A 302 -34.10 -19.58 23.05
C THR A 302 -33.99 -20.85 23.88
N MET A 303 -35.11 -21.49 24.24
CA MET A 303 -35.10 -22.78 24.96
C MET A 303 -34.43 -23.91 24.16
N PHE A 304 -34.63 -23.96 22.84
CA PHE A 304 -33.99 -24.95 21.98
C PHE A 304 -32.48 -24.74 21.84
N GLN A 305 -32.02 -23.49 21.86
CA GLN A 305 -30.58 -23.17 21.87
C GLN A 305 -29.92 -23.60 23.20
N GLU A 306 -30.58 -23.39 24.33
CA GLU A 306 -30.04 -23.81 25.64
C GLU A 306 -29.94 -25.34 25.78
N LEU A 307 -30.93 -26.09 25.30
CA LEU A 307 -30.91 -27.56 25.34
C LEU A 307 -29.81 -28.17 24.45
N ASN A 308 -29.52 -27.55 23.30
CA ASN A 308 -28.40 -27.95 22.45
C ASN A 308 -27.04 -27.64 23.09
N GLY A 309 -26.91 -26.52 23.80
CA GLY A 309 -25.71 -26.18 24.57
C GLY A 309 -25.43 -27.19 25.70
N LEU A 310 -26.47 -27.60 26.42
CA LEU A 310 -26.34 -28.55 27.54
C LEU A 310 -25.88 -29.94 27.08
N ARG A 311 -26.33 -30.39 25.89
CA ARG A 311 -25.94 -31.69 25.33
C ARG A 311 -24.43 -31.80 25.05
N VAL A 312 -23.81 -30.70 24.62
CA VAL A 312 -22.36 -30.65 24.34
C VAL A 312 -21.55 -30.75 25.64
N VAL A 313 -21.98 -30.05 26.69
CA VAL A 313 -21.29 -30.05 27.98
C VAL A 313 -21.30 -31.43 28.64
N VAL A 314 -22.43 -32.16 28.57
CA VAL A 314 -22.55 -33.51 29.15
C VAL A 314 -21.66 -34.53 28.42
N SER A 315 -21.54 -34.43 27.10
CA SER A 315 -20.65 -35.32 26.32
C SER A 315 -19.18 -35.12 26.72
N ASN A 316 -18.74 -33.87 26.84
CA ASN A 316 -17.36 -33.55 27.22
C ASN A 316 -17.02 -34.02 28.65
N LEU A 317 -18.00 -34.01 29.57
CA LEU A 317 -17.79 -34.46 30.95
C LEU A 317 -17.63 -35.99 31.06
N ILE A 318 -18.33 -36.76 30.21
CA ILE A 318 -18.25 -38.23 30.18
C ILE A 318 -16.87 -38.68 29.68
N ASP A 319 -16.35 -38.05 28.63
CA ASP A 319 -15.04 -38.37 28.06
C ASP A 319 -13.90 -38.07 29.04
N GLY A 320 -14.01 -36.97 29.80
CA GLY A 320 -13.03 -36.61 30.83
C GLY A 320 -12.97 -37.61 31.99
N LEU A 321 -14.11 -38.18 32.40
CA LEU A 321 -14.19 -39.14 33.50
C LEU A 321 -13.61 -40.52 33.15
N GLN A 322 -13.73 -40.95 31.89
CA GLN A 322 -13.12 -42.20 31.44
C GLN A 322 -11.59 -42.13 31.44
N LYS A 323 -11.01 -41.03 30.98
CA LYS A 323 -9.56 -40.84 30.93
C LYS A 323 -8.88 -40.88 32.31
N VAL A 324 -9.46 -40.20 33.29
CA VAL A 324 -8.93 -40.18 34.67
C VAL A 324 -8.98 -41.57 35.33
N THR A 325 -9.91 -42.42 34.90
CA THR A 325 -10.04 -43.78 35.45
C THR A 325 -8.94 -44.71 34.92
N GLU A 326 -8.51 -44.54 33.66
CA GLU A 326 -7.41 -45.31 33.06
C GLU A 326 -6.04 -44.90 33.61
N GLU A 327 -5.80 -43.62 33.86
CA GLU A 327 -4.51 -43.15 34.40
C GLU A 327 -4.26 -43.65 35.84
N ASN A 328 -5.33 -43.78 36.63
CA ASN A 328 -5.24 -44.27 38.01
C ASN A 328 -4.91 -45.77 38.11
N THR A 329 -5.25 -46.59 37.11
CA THR A 329 -4.93 -48.03 37.13
C THR A 329 -3.45 -48.27 36.81
N VAL A 330 -2.88 -47.50 35.88
CA VAL A 330 -1.45 -47.56 35.49
C VAL A 330 -0.53 -47.17 36.66
N MET A 331 -0.90 -46.12 37.41
CA MET A 331 -0.12 -45.67 38.57
C MET A 331 -0.03 -46.73 39.69
N LYS A 332 -1.10 -47.54 39.83
CA LYS A 332 -1.17 -48.62 40.84
C LYS A 332 -0.25 -49.79 40.51
N GLU A 333 0.00 -50.07 39.23
CA GLU A 333 0.92 -51.11 38.78
C GLU A 333 2.40 -50.68 38.90
N ALA A 334 2.71 -49.41 38.63
CA ALA A 334 4.06 -48.86 38.73
C ALA A 334 4.61 -48.87 40.18
N LEU A 335 3.77 -48.48 41.15
CA LEU A 335 4.12 -48.50 42.58
C LEU A 335 4.39 -49.92 43.12
N GLY A 336 3.84 -50.95 42.48
CA GLY A 336 4.10 -52.35 42.81
C GLY A 336 5.53 -52.81 42.45
N ARG A 337 6.14 -52.23 41.41
CA ARG A 337 7.48 -52.63 40.91
C ARG A 337 8.64 -52.03 41.71
N MET A 338 8.44 -50.88 42.37
CA MET A 338 9.48 -50.19 43.16
C MET A 338 9.86 -50.90 44.49
N LYS A 339 9.18 -52.00 44.85
CA LYS A 339 9.39 -52.68 46.13
C LYS A 339 10.56 -53.68 46.16
N ASN A 340 11.09 -54.06 44.99
CA ASN A 340 12.13 -55.08 44.88
C ASN A 340 13.46 -54.55 44.30
N SER A 341 14.41 -54.28 45.21
CA SER A 341 15.86 -54.46 45.05
C SER A 341 16.73 -53.42 44.31
N LYS A 342 17.48 -52.64 45.10
CA LYS A 342 18.95 -52.43 45.06
C LYS A 342 19.71 -51.86 43.84
N GLU A 343 19.10 -51.09 42.95
CA GLU A 343 19.87 -50.16 42.09
C GLU A 343 19.46 -48.72 42.38
N LYS A 344 20.39 -47.95 42.97
CA LYS A 344 20.11 -46.66 43.61
C LYS A 344 20.16 -45.45 42.67
N ASN A 345 20.44 -45.65 41.40
CA ASN A 345 20.62 -44.55 40.43
C ASN A 345 19.62 -44.62 39.28
N MET A 346 18.37 -44.94 39.58
CA MET A 346 17.29 -44.95 38.60
C MET A 346 16.48 -43.66 38.70
N CYS A 347 16.06 -43.15 37.56
CA CYS A 347 15.21 -41.97 37.45
C CYS A 347 13.77 -42.39 37.13
N TRP A 348 12.79 -41.82 37.85
CA TRP A 348 11.37 -42.07 37.57
C TRP A 348 10.73 -40.83 36.97
N GLN A 349 10.14 -40.96 35.79
CA GLN A 349 9.46 -39.89 35.09
C GLN A 349 8.31 -40.45 34.26
N ASP A 350 7.12 -39.85 34.36
CA ASP A 350 5.90 -40.19 33.61
C ASP A 350 5.52 -41.68 33.62
N GLY A 351 5.59 -42.31 34.80
CA GLY A 351 5.18 -43.71 34.98
C GLY A 351 6.19 -44.74 34.45
N ARG A 352 7.32 -44.30 33.89
CA ARG A 352 8.43 -45.15 33.44
C ARG A 352 9.67 -44.97 34.31
N LEU A 353 10.46 -46.03 34.41
CA LEU A 353 11.68 -46.10 35.19
C LEU A 353 12.86 -46.21 34.22
N PHE A 354 13.84 -45.33 34.37
CA PHE A 354 15.00 -45.20 33.48
C PHE A 354 16.30 -45.48 34.24
N ASP A 355 17.24 -46.13 33.56
CA ASP A 355 18.53 -46.51 34.12
C ASP A 355 19.53 -45.33 34.10
N ASP A 356 20.59 -45.42 34.91
CA ASP A 356 21.61 -44.38 34.99
C ASP A 356 22.33 -44.20 33.63
N LYS A 357 22.47 -42.95 33.19
CA LYS A 357 22.98 -42.50 31.87
C LYS A 357 22.11 -42.87 30.67
N GLU A 358 20.92 -43.39 30.90
CA GLU A 358 19.96 -43.59 29.84
C GLU A 358 19.43 -42.23 29.35
N ASP A 359 19.39 -42.06 28.04
CA ASP A 359 18.80 -40.91 27.35
C ASP A 359 17.40 -41.30 26.87
N TRP A 360 16.40 -40.51 27.20
CA TRP A 360 15.07 -40.66 26.62
C TRP A 360 14.48 -39.33 26.19
N VAL A 361 13.57 -39.43 25.24
CA VAL A 361 12.82 -38.29 24.71
C VAL A 361 11.50 -38.26 25.46
N VAL A 362 11.26 -37.18 26.20
CA VAL A 362 10.04 -36.99 27.02
C VAL A 362 8.89 -36.51 26.13
N ASP A 363 9.19 -35.56 25.26
CA ASP A 363 8.31 -35.07 24.20
C ASP A 363 9.15 -34.69 22.98
N SER A 364 8.52 -34.25 21.90
CA SER A 364 9.22 -33.86 20.68
C SER A 364 10.35 -32.84 20.92
N CYS A 365 10.32 -32.07 22.02
CA CYS A 365 11.20 -30.95 22.34
C CYS A 365 12.18 -31.16 23.50
N THR A 366 12.07 -32.25 24.24
CA THR A 366 12.78 -32.39 25.51
C THR A 366 13.49 -33.72 25.54
N LYS A 367 14.82 -33.68 25.49
CA LYS A 367 15.65 -34.86 25.67
C LYS A 367 16.23 -34.85 27.08
N CYS A 368 15.97 -35.90 27.84
CA CYS A 368 16.41 -36.05 29.21
C CYS A 368 17.40 -37.20 29.34
N THR A 369 18.33 -37.02 30.26
CA THR A 369 19.30 -38.04 30.63
C THR A 369 19.23 -38.26 32.14
N CYS A 370 19.20 -39.51 32.59
CA CYS A 370 19.38 -39.80 34.02
C CYS A 370 20.88 -39.68 34.35
N GLN A 371 21.25 -38.79 35.25
CA GLN A 371 22.63 -38.70 35.76
C GLN A 371 22.58 -38.73 37.29
N GLU A 372 23.06 -39.82 37.89
CA GLU A 372 23.19 -39.96 39.35
C GLU A 372 21.85 -39.76 40.10
N SER A 373 20.81 -40.48 39.66
CA SER A 373 19.43 -40.37 40.18
C SER A 373 18.76 -39.01 39.93
N LYS A 374 19.41 -38.12 39.18
CA LYS A 374 18.88 -36.80 38.83
C LYS A 374 18.59 -36.74 37.34
N ILE A 375 17.38 -36.34 37.02
CA ILE A 375 16.96 -36.14 35.62
C ILE A 375 17.54 -34.79 35.16
N VAL A 376 18.36 -34.84 34.11
CA VAL A 376 18.92 -33.64 33.46
C VAL A 376 18.32 -33.55 32.07
N CYS A 377 17.38 -32.62 31.89
CA CYS A 377 16.70 -32.40 30.63
C CYS A 377 17.28 -31.19 29.89
N HIS A 378 17.46 -31.34 28.58
CA HIS A 378 17.83 -30.26 27.68
C HIS A 378 16.65 -30.02 26.74
N GLN A 379 16.15 -28.79 26.71
CA GLN A 379 15.13 -28.38 25.75
C GLN A 379 15.81 -28.05 24.42
N ILE A 380 15.24 -28.59 23.34
CA ILE A 380 15.64 -28.26 21.98
C ILE A 380 15.26 -26.79 21.72
N THR A 381 16.25 -25.92 21.56
CA THR A 381 16.05 -24.54 21.13
C THR A 381 15.74 -24.49 19.65
N CYS A 382 14.51 -24.14 19.30
CA CYS A 382 14.09 -24.00 17.91
C CYS A 382 14.55 -22.68 17.29
N PRO A 383 14.82 -22.66 15.97
CA PRO A 383 14.94 -21.42 15.23
C PRO A 383 13.64 -20.59 15.39
N PRO A 384 13.72 -19.26 15.53
CA PRO A 384 12.54 -18.41 15.68
C PRO A 384 11.64 -18.49 14.43
N VAL A 385 10.34 -18.70 14.64
CA VAL A 385 9.34 -18.86 13.58
C VAL A 385 8.29 -17.78 13.71
N ALA A 386 7.97 -17.09 12.61
CA ALA A 386 7.07 -15.93 12.61
C ALA A 386 5.76 -16.24 11.87
N CYS A 387 4.83 -16.92 12.54
CA CYS A 387 3.44 -17.06 12.10
C CYS A 387 2.44 -16.99 13.26
N ALA A 388 1.18 -16.66 12.96
CA ALA A 388 0.15 -16.33 13.94
C ALA A 388 -0.41 -17.56 14.64
N SER A 389 -0.37 -18.71 13.97
CA SER A 389 -0.76 -20.02 14.52
C SER A 389 0.31 -21.07 14.16
N PRO A 390 1.42 -21.15 14.91
CA PRO A 390 2.42 -22.18 14.71
C PRO A 390 1.83 -23.56 15.00
N SER A 391 1.85 -24.44 14.01
CA SER A 391 1.35 -25.81 14.14
C SER A 391 2.51 -26.77 14.36
N PHE A 392 2.31 -27.75 15.25
CA PHE A 392 3.27 -28.81 15.52
C PHE A 392 2.84 -30.05 14.73
N PHE A 393 3.73 -30.61 13.92
CA PHE A 393 3.49 -31.96 13.39
C PHE A 393 3.82 -32.98 14.48
N ASP A 394 3.03 -34.05 14.55
CA ASP A 394 3.26 -35.12 15.52
C ASP A 394 4.68 -35.71 15.36
N GLY A 395 5.49 -35.56 16.40
CA GLY A 395 6.86 -36.07 16.47
C GLY A 395 7.98 -35.04 16.23
N GLU A 396 7.68 -33.78 15.86
CA GLU A 396 8.69 -32.73 15.67
C GLU A 396 8.61 -31.62 16.73
N CYS A 397 9.76 -31.18 17.25
CA CYS A 397 9.80 -30.14 18.29
C CYS A 397 9.40 -28.77 17.76
N CYS A 398 9.91 -28.44 16.57
CA CYS A 398 9.92 -27.06 16.14
C CYS A 398 8.65 -26.72 15.37
N PRO A 399 8.00 -25.60 15.72
CA PRO A 399 6.77 -25.22 15.07
C PRO A 399 7.02 -24.92 13.59
N VAL A 400 6.08 -25.31 12.76
CA VAL A 400 6.11 -25.04 11.33
C VAL A 400 4.82 -24.37 10.93
N CYS A 401 4.93 -23.39 10.04
CA CYS A 401 3.80 -22.60 9.61
C CYS A 401 3.06 -23.34 8.50
N LEU A 402 1.87 -23.84 8.79
CA LEU A 402 0.98 -24.40 7.78
C LEU A 402 0.37 -23.28 6.92
N SER A 403 0.48 -23.44 5.61
CA SER A 403 0.08 -22.49 4.58
C SER A 403 -1.43 -22.47 4.33
N LYS A 404 -2.26 -22.18 5.34
CA LYS A 404 -3.72 -22.14 5.14
C LYS A 404 -4.48 -20.90 5.59
N ASP A 405 -3.84 -19.92 6.22
CA ASP A 405 -4.46 -18.61 6.49
C ASP A 405 -3.75 -17.50 5.67
N ARG A 406 -3.66 -17.69 4.35
CA ARG A 406 -3.03 -16.73 3.42
C ARG A 406 -4.11 -15.92 2.68
N GLU A 407 -4.58 -14.83 3.27
CA GLU A 407 -5.29 -13.81 2.47
C GLU A 407 -4.32 -12.83 1.79
N ASP A 408 -3.13 -12.51 2.34
CA ASP A 408 -2.32 -11.40 1.79
C ASP A 408 -0.83 -11.68 1.51
N GLY A 409 -0.38 -12.94 1.53
CA GLY A 409 1.03 -13.30 1.18
C GLY A 409 2.12 -12.78 2.15
N TRP A 410 1.75 -11.99 3.15
CA TRP A 410 2.62 -11.52 4.23
C TRP A 410 2.76 -12.56 5.34
N SER A 411 3.97 -12.70 5.88
CA SER A 411 4.17 -13.27 7.21
C SER A 411 3.54 -12.35 8.26
N PRO A 412 3.18 -12.89 9.42
CA PRO A 412 2.87 -12.08 10.60
C PRO A 412 4.04 -11.18 11.01
N TRP A 413 3.69 -10.07 11.65
CA TRP A 413 4.66 -9.12 12.20
C TRP A 413 5.47 -9.75 13.32
N SER A 414 6.77 -9.47 13.38
CA SER A 414 7.62 -9.80 14.52
C SER A 414 7.20 -9.04 15.77
N GLU A 415 7.75 -9.44 16.92
CA GLU A 415 7.67 -8.62 18.13
C GLU A 415 8.33 -7.24 17.94
N TRP A 416 7.88 -6.27 18.74
CA TRP A 416 8.46 -4.94 18.77
C TRP A 416 9.84 -4.95 19.40
N THR A 417 10.79 -4.24 18.81
CA THR A 417 12.11 -4.01 19.41
C THR A 417 11.99 -3.21 20.71
N GLU A 418 13.04 -3.25 21.54
CA GLU A 418 13.19 -2.32 22.65
C GLU A 418 13.22 -0.86 22.15
N CYS A 419 12.89 0.07 23.07
CA CYS A 419 12.85 1.49 22.77
C CYS A 419 14.25 2.00 22.44
N THR A 420 14.40 2.79 21.38
CA THR A 420 15.69 3.34 20.92
C THR A 420 16.36 4.31 21.90
N VAL A 421 15.67 4.70 22.97
CA VAL A 421 16.17 5.59 24.01
C VAL A 421 16.04 4.92 25.37
N THR A 422 16.83 5.37 26.36
CA THR A 422 16.69 4.95 27.77
C THR A 422 15.87 5.95 28.61
N CYS A 423 15.66 7.16 28.08
CA CYS A 423 14.81 8.21 28.63
C CYS A 423 14.20 9.01 27.47
N GLY A 424 13.09 9.70 27.70
CA GLY A 424 12.46 10.57 26.72
C GLY A 424 11.74 9.79 25.61
N THR A 425 11.50 10.46 24.48
CA THR A 425 10.79 9.89 23.35
C THR A 425 11.74 9.17 22.40
N GLY A 426 11.48 7.90 22.11
CA GLY A 426 12.17 7.10 21.12
C GLY A 426 11.20 6.37 20.21
N THR A 427 11.69 5.34 19.54
CA THR A 427 10.93 4.52 18.60
C THR A 427 11.17 3.03 18.83
N GLN A 428 10.21 2.20 18.42
CA GLN A 428 10.31 0.75 18.34
C GLN A 428 9.94 0.32 16.93
N GLN A 429 10.53 -0.77 16.46
CA GLN A 429 10.30 -1.30 15.11
C GLN A 429 9.90 -2.77 15.16
N ARG A 430 9.24 -3.24 14.11
CA ARG A 430 8.99 -4.67 13.85
C ARG A 430 8.91 -4.92 12.35
N GLY A 431 9.19 -6.15 11.92
CA GLY A 431 9.25 -6.52 10.51
C GLY A 431 8.37 -7.72 10.16
N ARG A 432 8.02 -7.85 8.88
CA ARG A 432 7.38 -9.02 8.28
C ARG A 432 7.96 -9.29 6.90
N SER A 433 7.80 -10.51 6.39
CA SER A 433 8.38 -10.94 5.13
C SER A 433 7.29 -11.37 4.16
N CYS A 434 7.44 -11.03 2.88
CA CYS A 434 6.52 -11.41 1.81
C CYS A 434 7.06 -12.66 1.10
N ASP A 435 6.18 -13.63 0.85
CA ASP A 435 6.46 -14.76 -0.05
C ASP A 435 5.75 -14.53 -1.39
N ALA A 436 6.46 -13.86 -2.31
CA ALA A 436 5.94 -13.39 -3.61
C ALA A 436 5.54 -14.51 -4.58
N THR A 437 5.72 -15.77 -4.19
CA THR A 437 5.42 -16.95 -5.01
C THR A 437 3.91 -17.22 -5.11
N SER A 438 3.09 -16.67 -4.20
CA SER A 438 1.62 -16.86 -4.22
C SER A 438 0.79 -15.61 -4.45
N ASN A 439 1.21 -14.42 -3.99
CA ASN A 439 0.45 -13.15 -4.14
C ASN A 439 1.39 -11.93 -4.17
N PRO A 440 1.01 -10.82 -4.84
CA PRO A 440 1.69 -9.52 -4.67
C PRO A 440 1.36 -8.96 -3.29
N CYS A 441 2.40 -8.71 -2.48
CA CYS A 441 2.23 -8.23 -1.12
C CYS A 441 2.08 -6.70 -1.10
N THR A 442 0.92 -6.21 -0.67
CA THR A 442 0.62 -4.79 -0.58
C THR A 442 0.92 -4.26 0.83
N GLY A 443 1.63 -3.12 0.91
CA GLY A 443 1.98 -2.45 2.18
C GLY A 443 3.44 -2.65 2.63
N PRO A 444 3.86 -2.04 3.75
CA PRO A 444 5.26 -2.05 4.16
C PRO A 444 5.67 -3.37 4.83
N SER A 445 6.93 -3.76 4.66
CA SER A 445 7.58 -4.88 5.35
C SER A 445 8.09 -4.51 6.76
N ILE A 446 8.04 -3.22 7.12
CA ILE A 446 8.53 -2.67 8.39
C ILE A 446 7.49 -1.71 8.96
N GLN A 447 7.25 -1.80 10.27
CA GLN A 447 6.39 -0.88 11.00
C GLN A 447 7.19 -0.22 12.12
N THR A 448 7.02 1.09 12.29
CA THR A 448 7.66 1.88 13.36
C THR A 448 6.59 2.49 14.25
N ARG A 449 6.82 2.49 15.57
CA ARG A 449 5.97 3.20 16.55
C ARG A 449 6.79 4.05 17.50
N LYS A 450 6.18 5.08 18.06
CA LYS A 450 6.76 5.93 19.12
C LYS A 450 6.73 5.18 20.46
N CYS A 451 7.79 5.32 21.25
CA CYS A 451 7.84 4.92 22.66
C CYS A 451 8.26 6.13 23.51
N SER A 452 7.72 6.21 24.73
CA SER A 452 8.02 7.31 25.65
C SER A 452 8.48 6.75 26.98
N LEU A 453 9.75 6.96 27.29
CA LEU A 453 10.37 6.69 28.58
C LEU A 453 10.52 8.01 29.37
N GLY A 454 10.80 7.92 30.68
CA GLY A 454 10.81 9.08 31.58
C GLY A 454 11.66 10.25 31.07
N LYS A 455 11.30 11.50 31.43
CA LYS A 455 11.93 12.72 30.89
C LYS A 455 13.46 12.72 31.00
N CYS A 456 14.15 13.07 29.92
CA CYS A 456 15.61 13.26 29.92
C CYS A 456 16.00 14.61 30.54
N ASP A 457 17.20 14.70 31.12
CA ASP A 457 17.77 15.95 31.64
C ASP A 457 18.28 16.84 30.49
N SER A 458 17.67 18.01 30.33
CA SER A 458 17.87 18.93 29.20
C SER A 458 19.14 19.78 29.26
N ARG A 459 19.99 19.57 30.27
CA ARG A 459 21.25 20.32 30.45
C ARG A 459 22.47 19.66 29.83
N VAL A 460 22.31 18.50 29.22
CA VAL A 460 23.42 17.67 28.76
C VAL A 460 23.52 17.70 27.23
N ARG A 461 24.73 17.98 26.73
CA ARG A 461 25.08 17.83 25.32
C ARG A 461 24.85 16.37 24.90
N GLN A 462 24.05 16.16 23.88
CA GLN A 462 23.68 14.82 23.41
C GLN A 462 24.31 14.59 22.04
N ASP A 463 25.29 13.69 21.98
CA ASP A 463 25.86 13.22 20.72
C ASP A 463 24.87 12.29 20.01
N GLY A 464 24.98 12.18 18.69
CA GLY A 464 24.16 11.33 17.86
C GLY A 464 24.43 9.85 18.10
N GLY A 465 23.36 9.05 18.10
CA GLY A 465 23.44 7.60 18.13
C GLY A 465 22.77 6.98 16.92
N TRP A 466 23.35 5.87 16.46
CA TRP A 466 22.79 5.09 15.36
C TRP A 466 21.49 4.42 15.80
N SER A 467 20.46 4.50 14.95
CA SER A 467 19.31 3.62 15.03
C SER A 467 19.75 2.17 14.86
N LEU A 468 18.86 1.25 15.25
CA LEU A 468 19.01 -0.13 14.82
C LEU A 468 19.02 -0.19 13.28
N TRP A 469 19.71 -1.20 12.76
CA TRP A 469 19.66 -1.53 11.35
C TRP A 469 18.26 -1.97 10.96
N SER A 470 17.80 -1.55 9.78
CA SER A 470 16.67 -2.17 9.11
C SER A 470 16.95 -3.66 8.90
N PRO A 471 15.90 -4.48 8.73
CA PRO A 471 16.04 -5.78 8.08
C PRO A 471 16.77 -5.65 6.73
N TRP A 472 17.38 -6.75 6.30
CA TRP A 472 17.94 -6.84 4.96
C TRP A 472 16.84 -6.79 3.90
N SER A 473 17.08 -6.07 2.80
CA SER A 473 16.22 -6.10 1.62
C SER A 473 16.16 -7.50 1.02
N SER A 474 15.16 -7.74 0.16
CA SER A 474 15.19 -8.88 -0.74
C SER A 474 16.42 -8.83 -1.65
N CYS A 475 16.84 -9.98 -2.16
CA CYS A 475 17.95 -10.07 -3.09
C CYS A 475 17.63 -9.27 -4.35
N SER A 476 18.58 -8.46 -4.82
CA SER A 476 18.40 -7.61 -6.01
C SER A 476 18.16 -8.38 -7.31
N VAL A 477 18.30 -9.70 -7.27
CA VAL A 477 18.07 -10.62 -8.39
C VAL A 477 17.15 -11.75 -7.95
N THR A 478 16.33 -12.23 -8.87
CA THR A 478 15.49 -13.42 -8.67
C THR A 478 16.27 -14.72 -8.89
N CYS A 479 17.40 -14.65 -9.59
CA CYS A 479 18.30 -15.76 -9.84
C CYS A 479 19.77 -15.29 -9.94
N GLY A 480 20.73 -16.15 -9.58
CA GLY A 480 22.15 -15.84 -9.64
C GLY A 480 22.66 -14.98 -8.47
N GLU A 481 23.76 -14.26 -8.69
CA GLU A 481 24.34 -13.38 -7.67
C GLU A 481 23.69 -12.00 -7.67
N GLY A 482 23.29 -11.53 -6.49
CA GLY A 482 22.76 -10.20 -6.29
C GLY A 482 23.29 -9.56 -5.01
N GLN A 483 22.62 -8.49 -4.59
CA GLN A 483 22.93 -7.77 -3.37
C GLN A 483 21.68 -7.56 -2.51
N ILE A 484 21.89 -7.57 -1.20
CA ILE A 484 20.93 -7.14 -0.19
C ILE A 484 21.48 -5.90 0.50
N THR A 485 20.58 -5.00 0.88
CA THR A 485 20.94 -3.75 1.54
C THR A 485 20.16 -3.58 2.83
N ARG A 486 20.78 -2.93 3.82
CA ARG A 486 20.10 -2.46 5.02
C ARG A 486 20.60 -1.07 5.39
N ILE A 487 19.79 -0.32 6.09
CA ILE A 487 20.08 1.07 6.46
C ILE A 487 19.85 1.33 7.95
N ARG A 488 20.50 2.35 8.48
CA ARG A 488 20.30 2.91 9.81
C ARG A 488 20.53 4.41 9.75
N HIS A 489 19.91 5.15 10.66
CA HIS A 489 19.96 6.61 10.69
C HIS A 489 20.62 7.11 11.96
N CYS A 490 21.28 8.28 11.91
CA CYS A 490 21.84 8.91 13.10
C CYS A 490 20.76 9.70 13.85
N ASN A 491 19.79 8.99 14.44
CA ASN A 491 18.65 9.61 15.11
C ASN A 491 18.25 8.93 16.42
N ALA A 492 19.07 8.02 16.93
CA ALA A 492 18.83 7.26 18.16
C ALA A 492 20.01 7.41 19.15
N PRO A 493 20.23 8.61 19.73
CA PRO A 493 19.42 9.83 19.59
C PRO A 493 19.89 10.77 18.47
N VAL A 494 19.10 11.78 18.12
CA VAL A 494 19.53 12.87 17.22
C VAL A 494 20.56 13.75 17.95
N PRO A 495 21.68 14.15 17.31
CA PRO A 495 22.61 15.10 17.90
C PRO A 495 21.92 16.42 18.29
N GLN A 496 22.12 16.89 19.52
CA GLN A 496 21.57 18.15 20.02
C GLN A 496 22.65 19.04 20.62
N LEU A 497 22.41 20.36 20.63
CA LEU A 497 23.30 21.36 21.26
C LEU A 497 24.76 21.27 20.77
N GLY A 498 24.94 21.03 19.47
CA GLY A 498 26.26 20.88 18.86
C GLY A 498 26.95 19.54 19.16
N GLY A 499 26.19 18.53 19.58
CA GLY A 499 26.61 17.12 19.71
C GLY A 499 27.26 16.58 18.44
N LYS A 500 28.13 15.58 18.59
CA LYS A 500 28.81 14.93 17.46
C LYS A 500 27.81 14.12 16.65
N ASP A 501 28.00 14.07 15.34
CA ASP A 501 27.26 13.17 14.47
C ASP A 501 27.76 11.72 14.63
N CYS A 502 26.98 10.75 14.16
CA CYS A 502 27.34 9.34 14.30
C CYS A 502 28.52 8.96 13.41
N GLU A 503 29.45 8.18 13.96
CA GLU A 503 30.61 7.69 13.22
C GLU A 503 30.31 6.32 12.57
N GLY A 504 30.52 6.22 11.26
CA GLY A 504 30.31 4.99 10.46
C GLY A 504 29.31 5.16 9.30
N SER A 505 29.05 4.08 8.57
CA SER A 505 28.07 4.10 7.48
C SER A 505 26.64 3.90 7.99
N GLY A 506 25.70 4.66 7.44
CA GLY A 506 24.26 4.46 7.59
C GLY A 506 23.69 3.42 6.63
N ARG A 507 24.49 2.89 5.71
CA ARG A 507 24.08 1.86 4.73
C ARG A 507 25.07 0.72 4.70
N GLU A 508 24.56 -0.50 4.69
CA GLU A 508 25.34 -1.71 4.52
C GLU A 508 24.79 -2.54 3.36
N THR A 509 25.70 -3.09 2.55
CA THR A 509 25.38 -3.93 1.40
C THR A 509 26.11 -5.26 1.55
N GLN A 510 25.41 -6.36 1.38
CA GLN A 510 25.98 -7.71 1.37
C GLN A 510 25.56 -8.46 0.10
N ARG A 511 26.35 -9.46 -0.29
CA ARG A 511 26.01 -10.31 -1.43
C ARG A 511 24.94 -11.32 -1.03
N CYS A 512 24.03 -11.60 -1.93
CA CYS A 512 23.07 -12.69 -1.84
C CYS A 512 23.20 -13.60 -3.06
N THR A 513 22.85 -14.87 -2.89
CA THR A 513 22.83 -15.85 -3.98
C THR A 513 21.44 -16.42 -4.05
N ALA A 514 20.74 -16.12 -5.14
CA ALA A 514 19.45 -16.71 -5.48
C ALA A 514 19.66 -18.01 -6.25
N GLN A 515 18.57 -18.70 -6.60
CA GLN A 515 18.64 -19.91 -7.43
C GLN A 515 19.38 -19.63 -8.74
N PRO A 516 20.10 -20.59 -9.34
CA PRO A 516 20.78 -20.35 -10.61
C PRO A 516 19.79 -19.92 -11.70
N CYS A 517 20.20 -18.98 -12.55
CA CYS A 517 19.33 -18.49 -13.61
C CYS A 517 19.00 -19.57 -14.65
N PRO A 518 17.77 -19.58 -15.17
CA PRO A 518 17.39 -20.49 -16.25
C PRO A 518 18.30 -20.28 -17.46
N ILE A 519 18.81 -21.38 -18.00
CA ILE A 519 19.58 -21.39 -19.24
C ILE A 519 18.69 -22.02 -20.29
N ASP A 520 18.26 -21.23 -21.27
CA ASP A 520 17.45 -21.72 -22.38
C ASP A 520 18.29 -22.60 -23.33
N GLY A 521 17.67 -23.64 -23.85
CA GLY A 521 18.28 -24.56 -24.79
C GLY A 521 18.55 -23.93 -26.14
N GLY A 522 19.80 -24.07 -26.61
CA GLY A 522 20.19 -23.73 -27.98
C GLY A 522 20.45 -24.97 -28.82
N TRP A 523 20.03 -24.92 -30.08
CA TRP A 523 20.32 -25.96 -31.05
C TRP A 523 21.81 -26.01 -31.35
N GLY A 524 22.41 -27.19 -31.21
CA GLY A 524 23.73 -27.49 -31.75
C GLY A 524 23.73 -27.51 -33.28
N PRO A 525 24.91 -27.62 -33.90
CA PRO A 525 25.02 -27.73 -35.34
C PRO A 525 24.28 -28.96 -35.85
N TRP A 526 23.68 -28.83 -37.04
CA TRP A 526 23.12 -29.97 -37.74
C TRP A 526 24.18 -31.03 -38.05
N SER A 527 23.80 -32.30 -37.94
CA SER A 527 24.57 -33.41 -38.49
C SER A 527 24.72 -33.23 -40.00
N PRO A 528 25.76 -33.84 -40.61
CA PRO A 528 25.77 -34.06 -42.04
C PRO A 528 24.48 -34.76 -42.49
N TRP A 529 24.05 -34.49 -43.73
CA TRP A 529 22.95 -35.23 -44.33
C TRP A 529 23.29 -36.72 -44.42
N ALA A 530 22.35 -37.57 -44.02
CA ALA A 530 22.42 -38.99 -44.22
C ALA A 530 22.38 -39.33 -45.72
N THR A 531 22.93 -40.49 -46.07
CA THR A 531 22.81 -41.05 -47.42
C THR A 531 21.34 -41.18 -47.81
N CYS A 532 21.04 -40.85 -49.07
CA CYS A 532 19.69 -40.92 -49.62
C CYS A 532 19.12 -42.34 -49.47
N SER A 533 17.84 -42.45 -49.10
CA SER A 533 17.15 -43.74 -48.92
C SER A 533 17.06 -44.58 -50.19
N ALA A 534 17.25 -43.98 -51.37
CA ALA A 534 17.27 -44.66 -52.65
C ALA A 534 18.41 -44.14 -53.54
N THR A 535 18.98 -45.04 -54.33
CA THR A 535 20.04 -44.73 -55.30
C THR A 535 19.50 -44.28 -56.66
N CYS A 536 18.20 -44.47 -56.93
CA CYS A 536 17.52 -44.00 -58.14
C CYS A 536 15.99 -43.90 -57.90
N GLY A 537 15.31 -43.00 -58.62
CA GLY A 537 13.83 -42.90 -58.61
C GLY A 537 13.21 -41.98 -57.56
N GLY A 538 14.01 -41.07 -56.97
CA GLY A 538 13.60 -40.18 -55.87
C GLY A 538 13.83 -40.83 -54.51
N GLY A 539 14.25 -40.05 -53.52
CA GLY A 539 14.59 -40.57 -52.19
C GLY A 539 14.68 -39.48 -51.12
N VAL A 540 14.68 -39.88 -49.85
CA VAL A 540 14.69 -38.96 -48.72
C VAL A 540 16.07 -38.98 -48.07
N LYS A 541 16.64 -37.80 -47.87
CA LYS A 541 17.80 -37.61 -46.99
C LYS A 541 17.33 -36.93 -45.71
N SER A 542 17.96 -37.27 -44.59
CA SER A 542 17.63 -36.68 -43.29
C SER A 542 18.89 -36.18 -42.57
N ARG A 543 18.71 -35.23 -41.67
CA ARG A 543 19.74 -34.75 -40.74
C ARG A 543 19.11 -34.50 -39.38
N MET A 544 19.92 -34.56 -38.33
CA MET A 544 19.48 -34.34 -36.95
C MET A 544 20.33 -33.26 -36.27
N ARG A 545 19.78 -32.60 -35.26
CA ARG A 545 20.51 -31.69 -34.38
C ARG A 545 20.12 -31.95 -32.94
N GLU A 546 21.05 -31.70 -32.03
CA GLU A 546 20.83 -31.88 -30.60
C GLU A 546 20.62 -30.54 -29.90
N CYS A 547 19.74 -30.52 -28.89
CA CYS A 547 19.50 -29.35 -28.06
C CYS A 547 20.56 -29.26 -26.94
N ASN A 548 21.80 -28.98 -27.32
CA ASN A 548 22.95 -29.06 -26.42
C ASN A 548 23.89 -27.83 -26.47
N SER A 549 23.53 -26.78 -27.21
CA SER A 549 24.38 -25.61 -27.46
C SER A 549 23.70 -24.28 -27.11
N PRO A 550 23.44 -23.99 -25.82
CA PRO A 550 23.70 -24.82 -24.64
C PRO A 550 22.55 -25.79 -24.35
N HIS A 551 22.79 -26.81 -23.52
CA HIS A 551 21.71 -27.66 -23.01
C HIS A 551 20.81 -26.85 -22.04
N PRO A 552 19.47 -26.98 -22.09
CA PRO A 552 18.60 -26.31 -21.13
C PRO A 552 18.95 -26.67 -19.69
N GLN A 553 19.08 -25.69 -18.80
CA GLN A 553 19.38 -25.91 -17.38
C GLN A 553 18.55 -24.99 -16.49
N HIS A 554 18.41 -25.34 -15.21
CA HIS A 554 17.78 -24.50 -14.19
C HIS A 554 16.36 -23.99 -14.54
N GLY A 555 15.57 -24.82 -15.24
CA GLY A 555 14.21 -24.46 -15.66
C GLY A 555 14.12 -23.64 -16.95
N GLY A 556 15.22 -23.47 -17.68
CA GLY A 556 15.21 -22.82 -19.00
C GLY A 556 14.42 -23.58 -20.05
N LYS A 557 13.97 -22.84 -21.07
CA LYS A 557 13.11 -23.35 -22.15
C LYS A 557 13.84 -24.40 -22.98
N LYS A 558 13.10 -25.42 -23.44
CA LYS A 558 13.62 -26.38 -24.42
C LYS A 558 13.81 -25.69 -25.78
N CYS A 559 14.69 -26.25 -26.62
CA CYS A 559 14.90 -25.73 -27.96
C CYS A 559 13.60 -25.73 -28.77
N ILE A 560 13.32 -24.62 -29.45
CA ILE A 560 12.12 -24.43 -30.26
C ILE A 560 12.41 -24.87 -31.71
N GLY A 561 11.54 -25.70 -32.28
CA GLY A 561 11.63 -26.24 -33.65
C GLY A 561 11.97 -27.74 -33.71
N GLU A 562 12.07 -28.28 -34.93
CA GLU A 562 12.27 -29.72 -35.12
C GLU A 562 13.73 -30.14 -34.87
N ALA A 563 13.91 -31.29 -34.22
CA ALA A 563 15.22 -31.92 -34.02
C ALA A 563 15.72 -32.65 -35.28
N ASN A 564 14.78 -33.02 -36.16
CA ASN A 564 15.04 -33.78 -37.38
C ASN A 564 14.52 -32.99 -38.58
N ASP A 565 15.31 -32.99 -39.66
CA ASP A 565 14.95 -32.38 -40.92
C ASP A 565 15.10 -33.43 -42.04
N SER A 566 14.12 -33.48 -42.93
CA SER A 566 14.05 -34.46 -44.02
C SER A 566 13.67 -33.78 -45.32
N ASP A 567 14.43 -34.06 -46.36
CA ASP A 567 14.30 -33.43 -47.67
C ASP A 567 14.16 -34.53 -48.74
N SER A 568 13.13 -34.40 -49.58
CA SER A 568 12.82 -35.33 -50.67
C SER A 568 13.46 -34.83 -51.97
N LEU A 569 14.32 -35.66 -52.56
CA LEU A 569 15.06 -35.39 -53.80
C LEU A 569 14.32 -35.87 -55.05
#